data_AF-A0A1F5RZ31-F1
#
_entry.id   AF-A0A1F5RZ31-F1
#
_cell.length_a   1.000
_cell.length_b   1.000
_cell.length_c   1.000
_cell.angle_alpha   90.00
_cell.angle_beta   90.00
_cell.angle_gamma   90.00
#
_symmetry.space_group_name_H-M   'P 1'
#
loop_
_entity.id
_entity.type
_entity.pdbx_description
1 polymer ?
#
loop_
_entity_poly.entity_id
_entity_poly.type
_entity_poly.pdbx_seq_one_letter_code
_entity_poly.pdbx_strand_id
1 'polypeptide(L)'
;MIQNKNIVIAALTIALAATVSLPALAQEQPPLPNIPQIPSGVQGMPEGIPENIPEGMSGGPLNGKVQMGPSEEQLQKIEAQKLKGQKQAAAGMEKGLKQMEAQYAKLEKNKIAVPAEIKAKLQKARAIVEAVKNAKTSEELEAIDTEEFAVLMDELGSAVGEIQKQAQMLVGLKKAAKGMQKTIATFENQIAKLTKRGLTIPPETTDNLKKIKAIIAAINANKSIEELEALGWEEIGDIMDQLGESRRELEMLARWPQAVKQIDKEITNLGKVAKKLETTVNKLKTKEIDLTENLAKFKTGLEEIKAARAAAEQTMKSGDAAGAFDALEENVFGKISEIYEEQRVIETMANLGRFAADYKKGIASAQQQINSLKKKKINTAELEDILNRTKTKGNEVLALLKAKPLDEEAIVDGLEALSELRNEFGDKLDELGGGAAMPWEQGKQQFQAIQLPKEFQQFSQQLQVKQPAQQPAQE
;
A
#
# COMPACT_ATOMS: atom_id res chain seq x y z
N MET A 1 15.67 -35.77 5.41
CA MET A 1 15.57 -34.72 6.46
C MET A 1 15.42 -33.26 5.96
N ILE A 2 15.28 -32.97 4.65
CA ILE A 2 15.14 -31.57 4.17
C ILE A 2 13.66 -31.07 4.17
N GLN A 3 12.67 -31.96 4.18
CA GLN A 3 11.25 -31.55 4.04
C GLN A 3 10.60 -31.00 5.32
N ASN A 4 11.06 -31.35 6.52
CA ASN A 4 10.44 -30.84 7.77
C ASN A 4 10.96 -29.45 8.20
N LYS A 5 12.10 -28.98 7.68
CA LYS A 5 12.57 -27.61 7.90
C LYS A 5 11.78 -26.58 7.07
N ASN A 6 11.26 -26.97 5.90
CA ASN A 6 10.54 -26.05 5.00
C ASN A 6 9.06 -25.86 5.35
N ILE A 7 8.40 -26.82 6.02
CA ILE A 7 6.96 -26.74 6.30
C ILE A 7 6.64 -25.76 7.44
N VAL A 8 7.52 -25.63 8.44
CA VAL A 8 7.31 -24.72 9.58
C VAL A 8 7.76 -23.29 9.23
N ILE A 9 8.79 -23.13 8.41
CA ILE A 9 9.19 -21.83 7.88
C ILE A 9 8.11 -21.29 6.92
N ALA A 10 7.56 -22.11 6.03
CA ALA A 10 6.46 -21.71 5.14
C ALA A 10 5.18 -21.29 5.91
N ALA A 11 4.85 -21.96 7.03
CA ALA A 11 3.69 -21.59 7.84
C ALA A 11 3.86 -20.24 8.57
N LEU A 12 5.08 -19.87 8.96
CA LEU A 12 5.37 -18.56 9.58
C LEU A 12 5.47 -17.44 8.53
N THR A 13 6.01 -17.71 7.34
CA THR A 13 6.05 -16.74 6.22
C THR A 13 4.64 -16.44 5.67
N ILE A 14 3.73 -17.42 5.64
CA ILE A 14 2.33 -17.22 5.23
C ILE A 14 1.53 -16.41 6.26
N ALA A 15 1.82 -16.56 7.56
CA ALA A 15 1.17 -15.77 8.61
C ALA A 15 1.61 -14.29 8.62
N LEU A 16 2.84 -13.98 8.17
CA LEU A 16 3.31 -12.60 7.99
C LEU A 16 2.78 -11.98 6.68
N ALA A 17 2.65 -12.76 5.61
CA ALA A 17 2.08 -12.31 4.33
C ALA A 17 0.55 -12.05 4.37
N ALA A 18 -0.18 -12.69 5.30
CA ALA A 18 -1.65 -12.57 5.40
C ALA A 18 -2.16 -11.26 6.06
N THR A 19 -1.27 -10.34 6.46
CA THR A 19 -1.68 -9.01 6.96
C THR A 19 -1.54 -7.87 5.93
N VAL A 20 -1.19 -8.20 4.68
CA VAL A 20 -1.18 -7.25 3.56
C VAL A 20 -2.03 -7.79 2.40
N SER A 21 -3.33 -7.94 2.64
CA SER A 21 -4.30 -8.02 1.54
C SER A 21 -5.18 -6.78 1.60
N LEU A 22 -4.66 -5.70 1.02
CA LEU A 22 -5.47 -4.55 0.63
C LEU A 22 -6.41 -5.03 -0.48
N PRO A 23 -7.73 -4.77 -0.39
CA PRO A 23 -8.62 -5.07 -1.50
C PRO A 23 -8.14 -4.31 -2.72
N ALA A 24 -7.95 -5.02 -3.83
CA ALA A 24 -7.73 -4.45 -5.13
C ALA A 24 -8.90 -3.49 -5.42
N LEU A 25 -8.67 -2.20 -5.24
CA LEU A 25 -9.51 -1.16 -5.79
C LEU A 25 -9.34 -1.26 -7.30
N ALA A 26 -10.27 -1.97 -7.93
CA ALA A 26 -10.54 -1.84 -9.34
C ALA A 26 -10.71 -0.34 -9.62
N GLN A 27 -9.73 0.25 -10.30
CA GLN A 27 -9.90 1.52 -10.96
C GLN A 27 -10.90 1.29 -12.09
N GLU A 28 -12.20 1.39 -11.78
CA GLU A 28 -13.16 1.83 -12.78
C GLU A 28 -12.72 3.23 -13.20
N GLN A 29 -12.09 3.32 -14.38
CA GLN A 29 -11.93 4.58 -15.06
C GLN A 29 -13.33 5.19 -15.20
N PRO A 30 -13.59 6.40 -14.67
CA PRO A 30 -14.82 7.08 -15.00
C PRO A 30 -14.84 7.25 -16.52
N PRO A 31 -15.97 6.96 -17.20
CA PRO A 31 -16.08 7.23 -18.62
C PRO A 31 -15.73 8.70 -18.85
N LEU A 32 -14.82 8.93 -19.79
CA LEU A 32 -14.43 10.27 -20.23
C LEU A 32 -15.71 11.11 -20.42
N PRO A 33 -15.79 12.33 -19.86
CA PRO A 33 -16.92 13.20 -20.12
C PRO A 33 -17.00 13.39 -21.63
N ASN A 34 -18.13 12.95 -22.19
CA ASN A 34 -18.48 13.09 -23.59
C ASN A 34 -18.32 14.57 -23.96
N ILE A 35 -17.23 14.91 -24.65
CA ILE A 35 -17.00 16.25 -25.15
C ILE A 35 -18.12 16.47 -26.17
N PRO A 36 -19.01 17.46 -26.00
CA PRO A 36 -19.98 17.77 -27.02
C PRO A 36 -19.21 18.05 -28.31
N GLN A 37 -19.38 17.18 -29.30
CA GLN A 37 -18.91 17.42 -30.66
C GLN A 37 -19.41 18.79 -31.06
N ILE A 38 -18.48 19.72 -31.22
CA ILE A 38 -18.74 20.98 -31.88
C ILE A 38 -19.22 20.60 -33.29
N PRO A 39 -20.43 21.00 -33.71
CA PRO A 39 -20.87 20.72 -35.06
C PRO A 39 -19.88 21.40 -36.02
N SER A 40 -19.06 20.58 -36.67
CA SER A 40 -18.29 20.97 -37.85
C SER A 40 -19.30 21.13 -38.97
N GLY A 41 -19.89 22.32 -39.03
CA GLY A 41 -20.98 22.67 -39.93
C GLY A 41 -20.76 24.06 -40.50
N VAL A 42 -19.60 24.29 -41.13
CA VAL A 42 -19.45 25.32 -42.17
C VAL A 42 -18.63 24.69 -43.29
N GLN A 43 -19.27 23.79 -44.02
CA GLN A 43 -18.79 23.26 -45.28
C GLN A 43 -19.88 23.57 -46.31
N GLY A 44 -19.55 24.41 -47.28
CA GLY A 44 -20.43 24.78 -48.38
C GLY A 44 -20.70 26.28 -48.50
N MET A 45 -19.66 27.08 -48.79
CA MET A 45 -19.89 28.18 -49.73
C MET A 45 -19.64 27.61 -51.14
N PRO A 46 -20.59 27.71 -52.07
CA PRO A 46 -20.37 27.29 -53.44
C PRO A 46 -19.37 28.24 -54.11
N GLU A 47 -18.21 27.68 -54.48
CA GLU A 47 -17.47 28.13 -55.65
C GLU A 47 -18.42 28.10 -56.85
N GLY A 48 -18.52 29.23 -57.56
CA GLY A 48 -19.43 29.34 -58.70
C GLY A 48 -19.64 30.78 -59.13
N ILE A 49 -18.56 31.48 -59.48
CA ILE A 49 -18.66 32.59 -60.43
C ILE A 49 -18.72 31.92 -61.81
N PRO A 50 -19.79 32.08 -62.59
CA PRO A 50 -19.80 31.60 -63.97
C PRO A 50 -18.88 32.50 -64.80
N GLU A 51 -17.72 31.94 -65.12
CA GLU A 51 -16.92 32.31 -66.26
C GLU A 51 -17.76 32.08 -67.52
N ASN A 52 -18.35 33.16 -68.05
CA ASN A 52 -19.04 33.16 -69.33
C ASN A 52 -18.67 34.42 -70.10
N ILE A 53 -17.52 34.36 -70.76
CA ILE A 53 -17.22 35.14 -71.95
C ILE A 53 -17.11 34.12 -73.09
N PRO A 54 -18.01 34.20 -74.08
CA PRO A 54 -17.57 34.28 -75.47
C PRO A 54 -18.20 35.52 -76.12
N GLU A 55 -17.36 36.44 -76.59
CA GLU A 55 -17.07 36.61 -78.02
C GLU A 55 -18.30 36.96 -78.86
N GLY A 56 -18.46 38.26 -79.09
CA GLY A 56 -19.43 38.83 -80.01
C GLY A 56 -18.93 40.18 -80.54
N MET A 57 -18.37 40.14 -81.75
CA MET A 57 -17.90 41.26 -82.55
C MET A 57 -18.89 42.44 -82.62
N SER A 58 -18.35 43.66 -82.65
CA SER A 58 -18.66 44.61 -83.73
C SER A 58 -17.77 45.85 -83.57
N GLY A 59 -16.86 46.02 -84.52
CA GLY A 59 -16.13 47.27 -84.70
C GLY A 59 -17.09 48.44 -84.92
N GLY A 60 -16.81 49.55 -84.27
CA GLY A 60 -17.43 50.85 -84.52
C GLY A 60 -16.31 51.90 -84.56
N PRO A 61 -16.29 52.80 -85.55
CA PRO A 61 -15.13 53.61 -85.86
C PRO A 61 -14.81 54.63 -84.77
N LEU A 62 -13.50 54.84 -84.61
CA LEU A 62 -12.86 56.00 -84.01
C LEU A 62 -13.64 57.28 -84.31
N ASN A 63 -14.28 57.84 -83.29
CA ASN A 63 -14.70 59.24 -83.30
C ASN A 63 -14.11 59.92 -82.08
N GLY A 64 -13.03 60.67 -82.30
CA GLY A 64 -12.38 61.49 -81.30
C GLY A 64 -13.32 62.59 -80.82
N LYS A 65 -13.90 62.38 -79.65
CA LYS A 65 -14.39 63.47 -78.80
C LYS A 65 -13.46 63.55 -77.60
N VAL A 66 -12.71 64.66 -77.55
CA VAL A 66 -11.98 65.12 -76.37
C VAL A 66 -12.98 65.13 -75.22
N GLN A 67 -12.89 64.12 -74.35
CA GLN A 67 -13.70 64.02 -73.15
C GLN A 67 -13.15 65.09 -72.20
N MET A 68 -13.78 66.26 -72.20
CA MET A 68 -13.54 67.28 -71.19
C MET A 68 -13.67 66.61 -69.82
N GLY A 69 -12.67 66.83 -68.97
CA GLY A 69 -12.65 66.33 -67.61
C GLY A 69 -13.95 66.68 -66.87
N PRO A 70 -14.28 65.93 -65.81
CA PRO A 70 -15.49 66.18 -65.04
C PRO A 70 -15.56 67.67 -64.68
N SER A 71 -16.73 68.27 -64.86
CA SER A 71 -16.93 69.65 -64.46
C SER A 71 -16.61 69.82 -62.97
N GLU A 72 -16.22 71.02 -62.55
CA GLU A 72 -15.90 71.32 -61.15
C GLU A 72 -17.03 70.89 -60.18
N GLU A 73 -18.29 70.99 -60.64
CA GLU A 73 -19.46 70.52 -59.92
C GLU A 73 -19.57 68.98 -59.84
N GLN A 74 -19.08 68.25 -60.84
CA GLN A 74 -18.95 66.79 -60.79
C GLN A 74 -17.81 66.36 -59.88
N LEU A 75 -16.68 67.08 -59.87
CA LEU A 75 -15.57 66.84 -58.94
C LEU A 75 -16.02 67.04 -57.48
N GLN A 76 -16.74 68.12 -57.18
CA GLN A 76 -17.29 68.36 -55.84
C GLN A 76 -18.30 67.28 -55.41
N LYS A 77 -19.13 66.77 -56.33
CA LYS A 77 -20.06 65.66 -56.05
C LYS A 77 -19.32 64.34 -55.78
N ILE A 78 -18.28 64.04 -56.56
CA ILE A 78 -17.42 62.86 -56.37
C ILE A 78 -16.70 62.94 -55.03
N GLU A 79 -16.16 64.11 -54.67
CA GLU A 79 -15.46 64.34 -53.40
C GLU A 79 -16.41 64.24 -52.20
N ALA A 80 -17.61 64.84 -52.29
CA ALA A 80 -18.64 64.70 -51.27
C ALA A 80 -19.10 63.24 -51.11
N GLN A 81 -19.17 62.48 -52.21
CA GLN A 81 -19.52 61.06 -52.18
C GLN A 81 -18.39 60.20 -51.60
N LYS A 82 -17.12 60.49 -51.90
CA LYS A 82 -15.93 59.87 -51.31
C LYS A 82 -15.86 60.13 -49.81
N LEU A 83 -16.04 61.40 -49.39
CA LEU A 83 -16.12 61.83 -48.00
C LEU A 83 -17.25 61.10 -47.24
N LYS A 84 -18.42 60.98 -47.87
CA LYS A 84 -19.56 60.22 -47.30
C LYS A 84 -19.24 58.73 -47.18
N GLY A 85 -18.61 58.12 -48.19
CA GLY A 85 -18.19 56.72 -48.15
C GLY A 85 -17.14 56.45 -47.06
N GLN A 86 -16.15 57.32 -46.91
CA GLN A 86 -15.13 57.23 -45.87
C GLN A 86 -15.73 57.43 -44.46
N LYS A 87 -16.69 58.34 -44.30
CA LYS A 87 -17.45 58.49 -43.03
C LYS A 87 -18.30 57.26 -42.71
N GLN A 88 -18.86 56.58 -43.71
CA GLN A 88 -19.56 55.31 -43.52
C GLN A 88 -18.59 54.18 -43.14
N ALA A 89 -17.41 54.12 -43.76
CA ALA A 89 -16.35 53.19 -43.38
C ALA A 89 -15.88 53.42 -41.93
N ALA A 90 -15.73 54.69 -41.52
CA ALA A 90 -15.39 55.08 -40.15
C ALA A 90 -16.42 54.58 -39.11
N ALA A 91 -17.70 54.58 -39.45
CA ALA A 91 -18.74 53.99 -38.59
C ALA A 91 -18.58 52.47 -38.43
N GLY A 92 -18.12 51.78 -39.48
CA GLY A 92 -17.73 50.37 -39.42
C GLY A 92 -16.51 50.14 -38.53
N MET A 93 -15.47 50.95 -38.70
CA MET A 93 -14.27 50.95 -37.87
C MET A 93 -14.59 51.20 -36.39
N GLU A 94 -15.43 52.19 -36.09
CA GLU A 94 -15.91 52.50 -34.74
C GLU A 94 -16.65 51.32 -34.11
N LYS A 95 -17.51 50.64 -34.88
CA LYS A 95 -18.24 49.46 -34.41
C LYS A 95 -17.28 48.31 -34.08
N GLY A 96 -16.29 48.07 -34.93
CA GLY A 96 -15.25 47.06 -34.71
C GLY A 96 -14.42 47.36 -33.46
N LEU A 97 -13.98 48.62 -33.30
CA LEU A 97 -13.21 49.04 -32.14
C LEU A 97 -14.03 48.93 -30.85
N LYS A 98 -15.31 49.35 -30.84
CA LYS A 98 -16.21 49.16 -29.68
C LYS A 98 -16.41 47.71 -29.32
N GLN A 99 -16.45 46.81 -30.30
CA GLN A 99 -16.53 45.37 -30.06
C GLN A 99 -15.26 44.85 -29.38
N MET A 100 -14.08 45.31 -29.79
CA MET A 100 -12.81 44.98 -29.12
C MET A 100 -12.75 45.58 -27.71
N GLU A 101 -13.08 46.86 -27.53
CA GLU A 101 -13.17 47.51 -26.21
C GLU A 101 -14.09 46.72 -25.27
N ALA A 102 -15.24 46.25 -25.75
CA ALA A 102 -16.16 45.42 -24.99
C ALA A 102 -15.58 44.03 -24.63
N GLN A 103 -14.79 43.43 -25.53
CA GLN A 103 -14.08 42.18 -25.24
C GLN A 103 -13.01 42.37 -24.17
N TYR A 104 -12.21 43.44 -24.25
CA TYR A 104 -11.24 43.78 -23.21
C TYR A 104 -11.90 44.11 -21.86
N ALA A 105 -12.98 44.90 -21.86
CA ALA A 105 -13.74 45.19 -20.66
C ALA A 105 -14.33 43.91 -20.02
N LYS A 106 -14.74 42.92 -20.84
CA LYS A 106 -15.20 41.61 -20.36
C LYS A 106 -14.05 40.81 -19.72
N LEU A 107 -12.84 40.87 -20.29
CA LEU A 107 -11.65 40.25 -19.72
C LEU A 107 -11.28 40.87 -18.37
N GLU A 108 -11.27 42.20 -18.28
CA GLU A 108 -11.02 42.91 -17.02
C GLU A 108 -12.10 42.64 -15.97
N LYS A 109 -13.38 42.58 -16.37
CA LYS A 109 -14.49 42.18 -15.48
C LYS A 109 -14.31 40.76 -14.91
N ASN A 110 -13.66 39.89 -15.67
CA ASN A 110 -13.28 38.53 -15.25
C ASN A 110 -11.94 38.49 -14.50
N LYS A 111 -11.39 39.65 -14.12
CA LYS A 111 -10.12 39.82 -13.39
C LYS A 111 -8.88 39.36 -14.16
N ILE A 112 -8.92 39.42 -15.49
CA ILE A 112 -7.75 39.20 -16.34
C ILE A 112 -7.16 40.57 -16.67
N ALA A 113 -5.87 40.75 -16.38
CA ALA A 113 -5.17 42.00 -16.66
C ALA A 113 -4.98 42.17 -18.18
N VAL A 114 -5.35 43.34 -18.70
CA VAL A 114 -5.03 43.74 -20.07
C VAL A 114 -3.71 44.53 -20.03
N PRO A 115 -2.66 44.10 -20.76
CA PRO A 115 -1.37 44.78 -20.75
C PRO A 115 -1.48 46.27 -21.10
N ALA A 116 -0.65 47.11 -20.48
CA ALA A 116 -0.67 48.55 -20.70
C ALA A 116 -0.43 48.93 -22.17
N GLU A 117 0.41 48.16 -22.88
CA GLU A 117 0.68 48.34 -24.31
C GLU A 117 -0.60 48.18 -25.15
N ILE A 118 -1.42 47.17 -24.85
CA ILE A 118 -2.69 46.93 -25.55
C ILE A 118 -3.69 48.06 -25.30
N LYS A 119 -3.72 48.59 -24.07
CA LYS A 119 -4.54 49.78 -23.75
C LYS A 119 -4.09 51.02 -24.53
N ALA A 120 -2.78 51.20 -24.71
CA ALA A 120 -2.23 52.28 -25.51
C ALA A 120 -2.60 52.12 -27.00
N LYS A 121 -2.54 50.90 -27.55
CA LYS A 121 -2.96 50.60 -28.93
C LYS A 121 -4.46 50.85 -29.16
N LEU A 122 -5.32 50.48 -28.20
CA LEU A 122 -6.76 50.82 -28.24
C LEU A 122 -7.00 52.33 -28.28
N GLN A 123 -6.28 53.10 -27.45
CA GLN A 123 -6.40 54.56 -27.44
C GLN A 123 -5.95 55.19 -28.76
N LYS A 124 -4.85 54.69 -29.36
CA LYS A 124 -4.39 55.14 -30.68
C LYS A 124 -5.42 54.84 -31.78
N ALA A 125 -5.95 53.62 -31.82
CA ALA A 125 -6.99 53.24 -32.78
C ALA A 125 -8.25 54.12 -32.64
N ARG A 126 -8.62 54.48 -31.41
CA ARG A 126 -9.72 55.40 -31.13
C ARG A 126 -9.47 56.81 -31.64
N ALA A 127 -8.26 57.33 -31.42
CA ALA A 127 -7.87 58.65 -31.92
C ALA A 127 -7.95 58.73 -33.45
N ILE A 128 -7.52 57.67 -34.16
CA ILE A 128 -7.64 57.59 -35.62
C ILE A 128 -9.11 57.61 -36.07
N VAL A 129 -9.98 56.80 -35.46
CA VAL A 129 -11.43 56.79 -35.78
C VAL A 129 -12.08 58.14 -35.52
N GLU A 130 -11.72 58.82 -34.43
CA GLU A 130 -12.23 60.17 -34.13
C GLU A 130 -11.74 61.21 -35.14
N ALA A 131 -10.47 61.14 -35.57
CA ALA A 131 -9.94 62.00 -36.62
C ALA A 131 -10.71 61.82 -37.94
N VAL A 132 -10.97 60.56 -38.35
CA VAL A 132 -11.71 60.27 -39.60
C VAL A 132 -13.16 60.79 -39.51
N LYS A 133 -13.82 60.65 -38.35
CA LYS A 133 -15.19 61.16 -38.15
C LYS A 133 -15.27 62.68 -38.21
N ASN A 134 -14.27 63.36 -37.68
CA ASN A 134 -14.24 64.81 -37.55
C ASN A 134 -13.72 65.55 -38.79
N ALA A 135 -13.09 64.83 -39.73
CA ALA A 135 -12.62 65.40 -40.98
C ALA A 135 -13.76 66.02 -41.80
N LYS A 136 -13.50 67.23 -42.31
CA LYS A 136 -14.43 68.06 -43.08
C LYS A 136 -14.14 68.04 -44.58
N THR A 137 -12.91 67.73 -44.98
CA THR A 137 -12.45 67.71 -46.38
C THR A 137 -11.82 66.36 -46.74
N SER A 138 -11.65 66.06 -48.03
CA SER A 138 -10.94 64.86 -48.48
C SER A 138 -9.43 64.93 -48.15
N GLU A 139 -8.84 66.13 -48.15
CA GLU A 139 -7.43 66.36 -47.81
C GLU A 139 -7.15 66.04 -46.33
N GLU A 140 -8.06 66.42 -45.42
CA GLU A 140 -7.96 66.06 -44.00
C GLU A 140 -8.05 64.55 -43.78
N LEU A 141 -8.72 63.81 -44.68
CA LEU A 141 -8.81 62.35 -44.63
C LEU A 141 -7.58 61.65 -45.17
N GLU A 142 -6.98 62.19 -46.23
CA GLU A 142 -5.73 61.67 -46.80
C GLU A 142 -4.54 61.88 -45.86
N ALA A 143 -4.60 62.88 -44.97
CA ALA A 143 -3.62 63.08 -43.91
C ALA A 143 -3.75 62.09 -42.74
N ILE A 144 -4.83 61.32 -42.66
CA ILE A 144 -5.04 60.33 -41.60
C ILE A 144 -4.49 58.98 -42.04
N ASP A 145 -3.60 58.42 -41.23
CA ASP A 145 -3.00 57.12 -41.48
C ASP A 145 -4.01 55.98 -41.23
N THR A 146 -4.82 55.70 -42.26
CA THR A 146 -5.78 54.60 -42.23
C THR A 146 -5.12 53.22 -42.36
N GLU A 147 -3.87 53.15 -42.81
CA GLU A 147 -3.08 51.92 -42.85
C GLU A 147 -2.61 51.55 -41.44
N GLU A 148 -2.17 52.52 -40.63
CA GLU A 148 -1.87 52.32 -39.20
C GLU A 148 -3.08 51.79 -38.44
N PHE A 149 -4.30 52.25 -38.75
CA PHE A 149 -5.52 51.69 -38.16
C PHE A 149 -5.70 50.21 -38.48
N ALA A 150 -5.47 49.79 -39.74
CA ALA A 150 -5.59 48.39 -40.13
C ALA A 150 -4.56 47.52 -39.39
N VAL A 151 -3.32 47.98 -39.27
CA VAL A 151 -2.26 47.30 -38.49
C VAL A 151 -2.64 47.20 -37.01
N LEU A 152 -3.09 48.31 -36.40
CA LEU A 152 -3.52 48.31 -34.99
C LEU A 152 -4.68 47.34 -34.75
N MET A 153 -5.65 47.26 -35.66
CA MET A 153 -6.77 46.33 -35.53
C MET A 153 -6.34 44.87 -35.65
N ASP A 154 -5.38 44.56 -36.51
CA ASP A 154 -4.80 43.21 -36.61
C ASP A 154 -4.03 42.82 -35.33
N GLU A 155 -3.18 43.72 -34.83
CA GLU A 155 -2.43 43.53 -33.58
C GLU A 155 -3.37 43.38 -32.37
N LEU A 156 -4.40 44.23 -32.27
CA LEU A 156 -5.41 44.15 -31.22
C LEU A 156 -6.22 42.85 -31.33
N GLY A 157 -6.62 42.45 -32.54
CA GLY A 157 -7.31 41.18 -32.79
C GLY A 157 -6.50 39.97 -32.32
N SER A 158 -5.22 39.94 -32.69
CA SER A 158 -4.27 38.91 -32.26
C SER A 158 -4.09 38.89 -30.74
N ALA A 159 -3.91 40.07 -30.13
CA ALA A 159 -3.76 40.20 -28.68
C ALA A 159 -5.02 39.77 -27.91
N VAL A 160 -6.23 40.08 -28.41
CA VAL A 160 -7.47 39.56 -27.81
C VAL A 160 -7.47 38.03 -27.82
N GLY A 161 -7.09 37.41 -28.95
CA GLY A 161 -7.02 35.95 -29.08
C GLY A 161 -6.05 35.33 -28.06
N GLU A 162 -4.87 35.91 -27.92
CA GLU A 162 -3.86 35.46 -26.95
C GLU A 162 -4.32 35.64 -25.50
N ILE A 163 -4.84 36.81 -25.14
CA ILE A 163 -5.34 37.07 -23.77
C ILE A 163 -6.53 36.15 -23.46
N GLN A 164 -7.40 35.85 -24.43
CA GLN A 164 -8.47 34.87 -24.25
C GLN A 164 -7.92 33.46 -24.03
N LYS A 165 -6.88 33.04 -24.76
CA LYS A 165 -6.22 31.75 -24.57
C LYS A 165 -5.59 31.67 -23.18
N GLN A 166 -4.85 32.69 -22.76
CA GLN A 166 -4.26 32.78 -21.41
C GLN A 166 -5.34 32.76 -20.33
N ALA A 167 -6.45 33.48 -20.54
CA ALA A 167 -7.59 33.48 -19.62
C ALA A 167 -8.23 32.09 -19.47
N GLN A 168 -8.44 31.38 -20.58
CA GLN A 168 -8.94 30.01 -20.56
C GLN A 168 -7.99 29.07 -19.84
N MET A 169 -6.68 29.19 -20.11
CA MET A 169 -5.64 28.46 -19.40
C MET A 169 -5.71 28.72 -17.89
N LEU A 170 -5.77 29.99 -17.46
CA LEU A 170 -5.85 30.37 -16.05
C LEU A 170 -7.11 29.83 -15.36
N VAL A 171 -8.26 29.78 -16.06
CA VAL A 171 -9.46 29.11 -15.56
C VAL A 171 -9.23 27.61 -15.34
N GLY A 172 -8.55 26.95 -16.27
CA GLY A 172 -8.12 25.56 -16.12
C GLY A 172 -7.19 25.38 -14.92
N LEU A 173 -6.17 26.22 -14.80
CA LEU A 173 -5.21 26.23 -13.70
C LEU A 173 -5.88 26.42 -12.34
N LYS A 174 -6.84 27.34 -12.22
CA LYS A 174 -7.61 27.51 -10.98
C LYS A 174 -8.40 26.27 -10.58
N LYS A 175 -8.99 25.56 -11.55
CA LYS A 175 -9.69 24.30 -11.27
C LYS A 175 -8.71 23.24 -10.78
N ALA A 176 -7.56 23.10 -11.45
CA ALA A 176 -6.49 22.19 -11.03
C ALA A 176 -5.94 22.55 -9.63
N ALA A 177 -5.68 23.83 -9.38
CA ALA A 177 -5.18 24.35 -8.11
C ALA A 177 -6.12 24.05 -6.94
N LYS A 178 -7.44 24.10 -7.14
CA LYS A 178 -8.42 23.66 -6.11
C LYS A 178 -8.31 22.17 -5.78
N GLY A 179 -8.01 21.34 -6.78
CA GLY A 179 -7.73 19.91 -6.57
C GLY A 179 -6.45 19.71 -5.76
N MET A 180 -5.35 20.34 -6.20
CA MET A 180 -4.06 20.30 -5.50
C MET A 180 -4.15 20.80 -4.06
N GLN A 181 -4.93 21.85 -3.80
CA GLN A 181 -5.12 22.39 -2.45
C GLN A 181 -5.70 21.35 -1.48
N LYS A 182 -6.63 20.49 -1.93
CA LYS A 182 -7.17 19.40 -1.11
C LYS A 182 -6.12 18.32 -0.83
N THR A 183 -5.32 17.98 -1.82
CA THR A 183 -4.21 17.02 -1.67
C THR A 183 -3.18 17.55 -0.68
N ILE A 184 -2.75 18.80 -0.82
CA ILE A 184 -1.81 19.47 0.10
C ILE A 184 -2.34 19.49 1.52
N ALA A 185 -3.60 19.85 1.74
CA ALA A 185 -4.20 19.83 3.06
C ALA A 185 -4.15 18.42 3.70
N THR A 186 -4.24 17.37 2.89
CA THR A 186 -4.11 15.98 3.37
C THR A 186 -2.67 15.69 3.81
N PHE A 187 -1.68 16.10 3.02
CA PHE A 187 -0.26 16.00 3.38
C PHE A 187 0.06 16.78 4.66
N GLU A 188 -0.40 18.04 4.78
CA GLU A 188 -0.19 18.86 5.97
C GLU A 188 -0.78 18.21 7.23
N ASN A 189 -1.96 17.60 7.10
CA ASN A 189 -2.58 16.85 8.19
C ASN A 189 -1.78 15.59 8.57
N GLN A 190 -1.21 14.87 7.60
CA GLN A 190 -0.34 13.72 7.86
C GLN A 190 0.96 14.15 8.56
N ILE A 191 1.62 15.17 8.02
CA ILE A 191 2.82 15.80 8.60
C ILE A 191 2.55 16.21 10.05
N ALA A 192 1.48 16.97 10.31
CA ALA A 192 1.15 17.42 11.66
C ALA A 192 0.93 16.26 12.64
N LYS A 193 0.29 15.17 12.19
CA LYS A 193 0.10 13.96 13.01
C LYS A 193 1.43 13.26 13.32
N LEU A 194 2.33 13.18 12.35
CA LEU A 194 3.65 12.56 12.52
C LEU A 194 4.58 13.41 13.39
N THR A 195 4.61 14.73 13.18
CA THR A 195 5.35 15.67 14.02
C THR A 195 4.84 15.64 15.46
N LYS A 196 3.52 15.55 15.69
CA LYS A 196 2.95 15.39 17.05
C LYS A 196 3.39 14.10 17.73
N ARG A 197 3.78 13.08 16.95
CA ARG A 197 4.35 11.82 17.46
C ARG A 197 5.87 11.90 17.65
N GLY A 198 6.49 13.07 17.44
CA GLY A 198 7.93 13.29 17.59
C GLY A 198 8.77 12.72 16.44
N LEU A 199 8.15 12.45 15.28
CA LEU A 199 8.85 11.97 14.10
C LEU A 199 9.36 13.14 13.26
N THR A 200 10.60 13.02 12.79
CA THR A 200 11.23 13.97 11.88
C THR A 200 10.66 13.77 10.47
N ILE A 201 10.29 14.88 9.85
CA ILE A 201 9.74 14.89 8.49
C ILE A 201 10.87 15.28 7.54
N PRO A 202 11.03 14.60 6.39
CA PRO A 202 12.02 14.98 5.39
C PRO A 202 11.87 16.44 4.99
N PRO A 203 12.98 17.22 4.98
CA PRO A 203 12.92 18.64 4.67
C PRO A 203 12.35 18.89 3.26
N GLU A 204 12.72 18.06 2.31
CA GLU A 204 12.26 18.12 0.91
C GLU A 204 10.73 18.08 0.79
N THR A 205 10.05 17.23 1.56
CA THR A 205 8.59 17.19 1.61
C THR A 205 8.00 18.53 2.04
N THR A 206 8.57 19.15 3.08
CA THR A 206 8.06 20.43 3.59
C THR A 206 8.31 21.58 2.63
N ASP A 207 9.44 21.57 1.93
CA ASP A 207 9.79 22.62 0.98
C ASP A 207 8.99 22.50 -0.32
N ASN A 208 8.75 21.28 -0.81
CA ASN A 208 7.87 21.02 -1.94
C ASN A 208 6.43 21.48 -1.69
N LEU A 209 5.89 21.23 -0.49
CA LEU A 209 4.57 21.74 -0.11
C LEU A 209 4.54 23.28 -0.08
N LYS A 210 5.60 23.94 0.43
CA LYS A 210 5.67 25.42 0.41
C LYS A 210 5.67 25.96 -1.02
N LYS A 211 6.48 25.37 -1.92
CA LYS A 211 6.53 25.76 -3.34
C LYS A 211 5.16 25.66 -4.00
N ILE A 212 4.48 24.51 -3.87
CA ILE A 212 3.16 24.33 -4.47
C ILE A 212 2.14 25.31 -3.87
N LYS A 213 2.20 25.58 -2.56
CA LYS A 213 1.31 26.58 -1.94
C LYS A 213 1.54 27.99 -2.49
N ALA A 214 2.79 28.38 -2.73
CA ALA A 214 3.12 29.67 -3.34
C ALA A 214 2.57 29.78 -4.77
N ILE A 215 2.72 28.72 -5.56
CA ILE A 215 2.17 28.61 -6.92
C ILE A 215 0.62 28.70 -6.90
N ILE A 216 -0.05 27.93 -6.04
CA ILE A 216 -1.51 27.97 -5.90
C ILE A 216 -1.99 29.37 -5.50
N ALA A 217 -1.26 30.05 -4.60
CA ALA A 217 -1.58 31.41 -4.21
C ALA A 217 -1.48 32.38 -5.40
N ALA A 218 -0.43 32.25 -6.24
CA ALA A 218 -0.26 33.05 -7.44
C ALA A 218 -1.36 32.83 -8.48
N ILE A 219 -1.75 31.56 -8.73
CA ILE A 219 -2.87 31.21 -9.63
C ILE A 219 -4.18 31.83 -9.13
N ASN A 220 -4.45 31.73 -7.83
CA ASN A 220 -5.66 32.28 -7.24
C ASN A 220 -5.68 33.82 -7.27
N ALA A 221 -4.51 34.46 -7.27
CA ALA A 221 -4.35 35.90 -7.40
C ALA A 221 -4.51 36.41 -8.85
N ASN A 222 -4.66 35.53 -9.85
CA ASN A 222 -4.71 35.89 -11.28
C ASN A 222 -3.41 36.50 -11.80
N LYS A 223 -2.27 36.06 -11.27
CA LYS A 223 -0.96 36.43 -11.81
C LYS A 223 -0.81 35.96 -13.26
N SER A 224 0.04 36.67 -14.01
CA SER A 224 0.26 36.34 -15.43
C SER A 224 0.97 35.00 -15.58
N ILE A 225 0.96 34.42 -16.79
CA ILE A 225 1.63 33.13 -17.03
C ILE A 225 3.14 33.26 -16.79
N GLU A 226 3.73 34.39 -17.16
CA GLU A 226 5.16 34.69 -16.94
C GLU A 226 5.49 34.74 -15.44
N GLU A 227 4.59 35.28 -14.61
CA GLU A 227 4.76 35.26 -13.15
C GLU A 227 4.64 33.84 -12.57
N LEU A 228 3.85 32.95 -13.20
CA LEU A 228 3.75 31.54 -12.81
C LEU A 228 5.00 30.75 -13.22
N GLU A 229 5.51 30.99 -14.43
CA GLU A 229 6.77 30.42 -14.91
C GLU A 229 7.94 30.82 -13.99
N ALA A 230 8.01 32.09 -13.57
CA ALA A 230 9.01 32.57 -12.61
C ALA A 230 8.92 31.90 -11.22
N LEU A 231 7.76 31.34 -10.86
CA LEU A 231 7.55 30.56 -9.63
C LEU A 231 7.82 29.06 -9.82
N GLY A 232 8.27 28.63 -11.00
CA GLY A 232 8.51 27.23 -11.32
C GLY A 232 7.23 26.44 -11.60
N TRP A 233 6.22 27.06 -12.22
CA TRP A 233 4.99 26.35 -12.62
C TRP A 233 5.29 25.12 -13.51
N GLU A 234 6.30 25.20 -14.37
CA GLU A 234 6.72 24.09 -15.22
C GLU A 234 7.22 22.88 -14.41
N GLU A 235 7.82 23.13 -13.25
CA GLU A 235 8.34 22.09 -12.34
C GLU A 235 7.23 21.43 -11.51
N ILE A 236 5.98 21.87 -11.61
CA ILE A 236 4.91 21.36 -10.74
C ILE A 236 4.66 19.86 -10.94
N GLY A 237 4.90 19.34 -12.14
CA GLY A 237 4.84 17.91 -12.42
C GLY A 237 5.86 17.15 -11.56
N ASP A 238 7.13 17.55 -11.65
CA ASP A 238 8.23 16.94 -10.90
C ASP A 238 8.04 17.07 -9.39
N ILE A 239 7.59 18.24 -8.90
CA ILE A 239 7.31 18.44 -7.47
C ILE A 239 6.16 17.52 -7.01
N MET A 240 5.13 17.31 -7.83
CA MET A 240 4.04 16.41 -7.50
C MET A 240 4.47 14.94 -7.49
N ASP A 241 5.40 14.54 -8.38
CA ASP A 241 5.99 13.21 -8.38
C ASP A 241 6.87 12.99 -7.13
N GLN A 242 7.69 13.97 -6.76
CA GLN A 242 8.45 13.97 -5.50
C GLN A 242 7.54 13.92 -4.26
N LEU A 243 6.39 14.58 -4.29
CA LEU A 243 5.37 14.42 -3.24
C LEU A 243 4.78 13.01 -3.22
N GLY A 244 4.68 12.35 -4.38
CA GLY A 244 4.31 10.94 -4.48
C GLY A 244 5.29 10.02 -3.74
N GLU A 245 6.60 10.29 -3.86
CA GLU A 245 7.64 9.58 -3.10
C GLU A 245 7.58 9.92 -1.61
N SER A 246 7.49 11.21 -1.28
CA SER A 246 7.29 11.69 0.10
C SER A 246 6.08 11.03 0.77
N ARG A 247 5.01 10.74 0.03
CA ARG A 247 3.84 10.04 0.56
C ARG A 247 4.19 8.65 1.06
N ARG A 248 4.98 7.88 0.30
CA ARG A 248 5.41 6.54 0.71
C ARG A 248 6.24 6.61 1.99
N GLU A 249 7.11 7.60 2.08
CA GLU A 249 7.91 7.84 3.28
C GLU A 249 7.07 8.25 4.49
N LEU A 250 6.10 9.16 4.32
CA LEU A 250 5.15 9.53 5.37
C LEU A 250 4.30 8.34 5.83
N GLU A 251 3.92 7.44 4.90
CA GLU A 251 3.21 6.20 5.23
C GLU A 251 4.10 5.23 6.04
N MET A 252 5.40 5.17 5.73
CA MET A 252 6.39 4.41 6.49
C MET A 252 6.55 4.97 7.92
N LEU A 253 6.73 6.29 8.04
CA LEU A 253 6.75 7.00 9.32
C LEU A 253 5.48 6.76 10.14
N ALA A 254 4.31 6.69 9.49
CA ALA A 254 3.04 6.43 10.16
C ALA A 254 2.96 5.04 10.80
N ARG A 255 3.67 4.04 10.24
CA ARG A 255 3.73 2.66 10.74
C ARG A 255 4.72 2.48 11.89
N TRP A 256 5.72 3.36 12.00
CA TRP A 256 6.79 3.26 13.00
C TRP A 256 6.30 3.02 14.44
N PRO A 257 5.31 3.76 14.99
CA PRO A 257 4.88 3.55 16.36
C PRO A 257 4.30 2.15 16.63
N GLN A 258 3.68 1.55 15.61
CA GLN A 258 3.15 0.19 15.72
C GLN A 258 4.28 -0.84 15.68
N ALA A 259 5.25 -0.68 14.79
CA ALA A 259 6.43 -1.56 14.71
C ALA A 259 7.21 -1.56 16.02
N VAL A 260 7.54 -0.37 16.55
CA VAL A 260 8.23 -0.22 17.83
C VAL A 260 7.45 -0.86 18.97
N LYS A 261 6.13 -0.65 19.05
CA LYS A 261 5.29 -1.25 20.08
C LYS A 261 5.29 -2.78 20.03
N GLN A 262 5.29 -3.36 18.82
CA GLN A 262 5.36 -4.81 18.65
C GLN A 262 6.71 -5.36 19.12
N ILE A 263 7.81 -4.70 18.74
CA ILE A 263 9.16 -5.08 19.14
C ILE A 263 9.34 -4.94 20.66
N ASP A 264 8.88 -3.85 21.26
CA ASP A 264 8.95 -3.64 22.72
C ASP A 264 8.18 -4.72 23.49
N LYS A 265 7.03 -5.15 22.96
CA LYS A 265 6.27 -6.27 23.51
C LYS A 265 7.06 -7.57 23.43
N GLU A 266 7.73 -7.83 22.31
CA GLU A 266 8.52 -9.04 22.12
C GLU A 266 9.76 -9.06 23.01
N ILE A 267 10.52 -7.96 23.10
CA ILE A 267 11.63 -7.78 24.04
C ILE A 267 11.17 -8.05 25.49
N THR A 268 9.99 -7.55 25.87
CA THR A 268 9.41 -7.79 27.20
C THR A 268 9.08 -9.26 27.42
N ASN A 269 8.53 -9.94 26.41
CA ASN A 269 8.23 -11.37 26.48
C ASN A 269 9.50 -12.20 26.59
N LEU A 270 10.50 -11.95 25.73
CA LEU A 270 11.82 -12.59 25.77
C LEU A 270 12.50 -12.37 27.12
N GLY A 271 12.38 -11.18 27.73
CA GLY A 271 12.87 -10.93 29.08
C GLY A 271 12.19 -11.79 30.16
N LYS A 272 10.89 -12.08 30.02
CA LYS A 272 10.19 -13.03 30.91
C LYS A 272 10.65 -14.47 30.67
N VAL A 273 10.85 -14.84 29.41
CA VAL A 273 11.41 -16.15 29.02
C VAL A 273 12.81 -16.32 29.60
N ALA A 274 13.69 -15.34 29.51
CA ALA A 274 15.04 -15.37 30.08
C ALA A 274 15.04 -15.78 31.56
N LYS A 275 14.15 -15.19 32.37
CA LYS A 275 14.01 -15.51 33.81
C LYS A 275 13.52 -16.94 34.05
N LYS A 276 12.60 -17.42 33.20
CA LYS A 276 12.13 -18.82 33.25
C LYS A 276 13.25 -19.78 32.88
N LEU A 277 13.96 -19.51 31.79
CA LEU A 277 15.09 -20.32 31.33
C LEU A 277 16.20 -20.35 32.38
N GLU A 278 16.51 -19.23 33.03
CA GLU A 278 17.47 -19.18 34.13
C GLU A 278 17.08 -20.11 35.30
N THR A 279 15.80 -20.12 35.68
CA THR A 279 15.30 -21.07 36.69
C THR A 279 15.44 -22.52 36.21
N THR A 280 15.16 -22.78 34.94
CA THR A 280 15.29 -24.11 34.33
C THR A 280 16.72 -24.60 34.27
N VAL A 281 17.65 -23.78 33.80
CA VAL A 281 19.09 -24.08 33.75
C VAL A 281 19.63 -24.35 35.15
N ASN A 282 19.24 -23.56 36.16
CA ASN A 282 19.65 -23.82 37.54
C ASN A 282 19.14 -25.18 38.06
N LYS A 283 17.92 -25.59 37.70
CA LYS A 283 17.37 -26.92 38.04
C LYS A 283 18.01 -28.07 37.26
N LEU A 284 18.48 -27.82 36.04
CA LEU A 284 19.19 -28.82 35.23
C LEU A 284 20.63 -29.00 35.71
N LYS A 285 21.26 -27.92 36.18
CA LYS A 285 22.60 -27.96 36.77
C LYS A 285 22.68 -28.85 38.01
N THR A 286 21.62 -28.91 38.84
CA THR A 286 21.57 -29.86 39.98
C THR A 286 21.48 -31.33 39.55
N LYS A 287 21.17 -31.58 38.27
CA LYS A 287 21.17 -32.88 37.62
C LYS A 287 22.41 -33.11 36.75
N GLU A 288 23.42 -32.26 36.89
CA GLU A 288 24.69 -32.28 36.15
C GLU A 288 24.54 -32.00 34.65
N ILE A 289 23.42 -31.42 34.21
CA ILE A 289 23.19 -30.94 32.83
C ILE A 289 23.49 -29.44 32.80
N ASP A 290 24.56 -29.01 32.13
CA ASP A 290 25.03 -27.62 32.13
C ASP A 290 24.69 -26.90 30.82
N LEU A 291 23.75 -25.95 30.90
CA LEU A 291 23.30 -25.12 29.77
C LEU A 291 23.57 -23.63 30.03
N THR A 292 24.57 -23.34 30.87
CA THR A 292 24.93 -21.96 31.21
C THR A 292 25.35 -21.17 29.97
N GLU A 293 26.01 -21.82 29.00
CA GLU A 293 26.42 -21.19 27.74
C GLU A 293 25.22 -20.81 26.85
N ASN A 294 24.27 -21.72 26.62
CA ASN A 294 23.04 -21.44 25.85
C ASN A 294 22.23 -20.30 26.49
N LEU A 295 22.12 -20.29 27.83
CA LEU A 295 21.46 -19.18 28.54
C LEU A 295 22.20 -17.85 28.36
N ALA A 296 23.54 -17.87 28.34
CA ALA A 296 24.35 -16.68 28.10
C ALA A 296 24.16 -16.17 26.67
N LYS A 297 24.13 -17.05 25.66
CA LYS A 297 23.83 -16.71 24.26
C LYS A 297 22.43 -16.10 24.13
N PHE A 298 21.41 -16.72 24.74
CA PHE A 298 20.05 -16.18 24.79
C PHE A 298 20.01 -14.77 25.38
N LYS A 299 20.65 -14.55 26.54
CA LYS A 299 20.67 -13.25 27.22
C LYS A 299 21.44 -12.21 26.40
N THR A 300 22.54 -12.59 25.77
CA THR A 300 23.34 -11.71 24.90
C THR A 300 22.53 -11.26 23.68
N GLY A 301 21.90 -12.19 22.98
CA GLY A 301 21.03 -11.86 21.85
C GLY A 301 19.88 -10.92 22.25
N LEU A 302 19.29 -11.10 23.44
CA LEU A 302 18.25 -10.19 23.92
C LEU A 302 18.78 -8.76 24.14
N GLU A 303 20.00 -8.59 24.64
CA GLU A 303 20.62 -7.27 24.77
C GLU A 303 20.99 -6.67 23.39
N GLU A 304 21.45 -7.49 22.44
CA GLU A 304 21.68 -7.07 21.05
C GLU A 304 20.39 -6.55 20.40
N ILE A 305 19.26 -7.24 20.56
CA ILE A 305 17.96 -6.78 20.06
C ILE A 305 17.57 -5.43 20.68
N LYS A 306 17.77 -5.26 21.99
CA LYS A 306 17.46 -3.99 22.67
C LYS A 306 18.32 -2.85 22.11
N ALA A 307 19.62 -3.11 21.92
CA ALA A 307 20.55 -2.15 21.34
C ALA A 307 20.15 -1.79 19.90
N ALA A 308 19.83 -2.78 19.07
CA ALA A 308 19.36 -2.59 17.70
C ALA A 308 18.08 -1.74 17.63
N ARG A 309 17.08 -2.05 18.48
CA ARG A 309 15.85 -1.24 18.59
C ARG A 309 16.15 0.21 18.98
N ALA A 310 17.12 0.43 19.88
CA ALA A 310 17.51 1.77 20.28
C ALA A 310 18.25 2.52 19.15
N ALA A 311 19.10 1.84 18.39
CA ALA A 311 19.79 2.40 17.23
C ALA A 311 18.81 2.78 16.10
N ALA A 312 17.84 1.91 15.82
CA ALA A 312 16.80 2.18 14.83
C ALA A 312 15.94 3.40 15.22
N GLU A 313 15.64 3.58 16.51
CA GLU A 313 14.96 4.77 17.03
C GLU A 313 15.77 6.06 16.79
N GLN A 314 17.10 6.01 16.90
CA GLN A 314 17.94 7.17 16.60
C GLN A 314 17.96 7.48 15.10
N THR A 315 18.08 6.44 14.27
CA THR A 315 18.04 6.55 12.80
C THR A 315 16.71 7.15 12.31
N MET A 316 15.61 6.73 12.93
CA MET A 316 14.28 7.29 12.69
C MET A 316 14.21 8.78 13.07
N LYS A 317 14.83 9.18 14.18
CA LYS A 317 14.88 10.58 14.62
C LYS A 317 15.76 11.47 13.75
N SER A 318 16.80 10.92 13.11
CA SER A 318 17.58 11.65 12.11
C SER A 318 16.85 11.84 10.78
N GLY A 319 15.66 11.26 10.61
CA GLY A 319 14.85 11.39 9.40
C GLY A 319 15.15 10.32 8.34
N ASP A 320 15.91 9.28 8.67
CA ASP A 320 16.14 8.13 7.78
C ASP A 320 15.16 7.01 8.16
N ALA A 321 13.95 7.09 7.62
CA ALA A 321 12.91 6.12 7.93
C ALA A 321 13.23 4.74 7.35
N ALA A 322 13.76 4.68 6.13
CA ALA A 322 14.10 3.44 5.44
C ALA A 322 15.21 2.69 6.19
N GLY A 323 16.33 3.37 6.47
CA GLY A 323 17.45 2.78 7.22
C GLY A 323 17.04 2.32 8.62
N ALA A 324 16.10 3.01 9.27
CA ALA A 324 15.57 2.56 10.56
C ALA A 324 14.79 1.24 10.47
N PHE A 325 13.97 1.05 9.43
CA PHE A 325 13.24 -0.21 9.21
C PHE A 325 14.17 -1.35 8.78
N ASP A 326 15.14 -1.07 7.91
CA ASP A 326 16.16 -2.04 7.50
C ASP A 326 16.98 -2.52 8.71
N ALA A 327 17.35 -1.58 9.60
CA ALA A 327 18.07 -1.92 10.83
C ALA A 327 17.25 -2.83 11.76
N LEU A 328 15.93 -2.64 11.85
CA LEU A 328 15.06 -3.56 12.59
C LEU A 328 14.97 -4.92 11.90
N GLU A 329 14.88 -4.96 10.57
CA GLU A 329 14.78 -6.22 9.83
C GLU A 329 16.01 -7.10 10.03
N GLU A 330 17.18 -6.53 9.78
CA GLU A 330 18.45 -7.25 9.87
C GLU A 330 18.79 -7.62 11.33
N ASN A 331 18.70 -6.64 12.24
CA ASN A 331 19.30 -6.79 13.57
C ASN A 331 18.31 -7.19 14.66
N VAL A 332 17.00 -7.05 14.45
CA VAL A 332 15.98 -7.53 15.41
C VAL A 332 15.41 -8.86 14.93
N PHE A 333 14.83 -8.93 13.72
CA PHE A 333 14.16 -10.16 13.29
C PHE A 333 15.13 -11.30 13.00
N GLY A 334 16.30 -11.02 12.43
CA GLY A 334 17.37 -12.02 12.29
C GLY A 334 17.76 -12.64 13.64
N LYS A 335 17.96 -11.79 14.66
CA LYS A 335 18.38 -12.19 16.02
C LYS A 335 17.31 -12.92 16.82
N ILE A 336 16.04 -12.62 16.60
CA ILE A 336 14.94 -13.34 17.26
C ILE A 336 15.00 -14.84 16.94
N SER A 337 15.33 -15.20 15.69
CA SER A 337 15.44 -16.61 15.29
C SER A 337 16.54 -17.35 16.07
N GLU A 338 17.72 -16.74 16.21
CA GLU A 338 18.84 -17.29 16.99
C GLU A 338 18.45 -17.51 18.46
N ILE A 339 17.75 -16.53 19.06
CA ILE A 339 17.29 -16.61 20.45
C ILE A 339 16.28 -17.73 20.66
N TYR A 340 15.35 -17.95 19.72
CA TYR A 340 14.38 -19.04 19.82
C TYR A 340 15.02 -20.41 19.68
N GLU A 341 16.11 -20.53 18.93
CA GLU A 341 16.89 -21.78 18.88
C GLU A 341 17.49 -22.09 20.26
N GLU A 342 18.16 -21.12 20.90
CA GLU A 342 18.72 -21.28 22.25
C GLU A 342 17.64 -21.62 23.30
N GLN A 343 16.46 -20.97 23.20
CA GLN A 343 15.31 -21.32 24.04
C GLN A 343 14.90 -22.78 23.84
N ARG A 344 14.76 -23.22 22.60
CA ARG A 344 14.32 -24.57 22.25
C ARG A 344 15.29 -25.63 22.77
N VAL A 345 16.60 -25.39 22.68
CA VAL A 345 17.62 -26.28 23.25
C VAL A 345 17.40 -26.44 24.74
N ILE A 346 17.26 -25.32 25.47
CA ILE A 346 17.05 -25.35 26.92
C ILE A 346 15.75 -26.07 27.30
N GLU A 347 14.65 -25.82 26.58
CA GLU A 347 13.36 -26.48 26.84
C GLU A 347 13.39 -27.98 26.54
N THR A 348 14.06 -28.39 25.45
CA THR A 348 14.28 -29.81 25.12
C THR A 348 15.03 -30.51 26.25
N MET A 349 16.12 -29.92 26.72
CA MET A 349 16.92 -30.46 27.81
C MET A 349 16.18 -30.41 29.16
N ALA A 350 15.29 -29.44 29.36
CA ALA A 350 14.41 -29.40 30.53
C ALA A 350 13.50 -30.62 30.63
N ASN A 351 12.94 -31.03 29.50
CA ASN A 351 12.11 -32.23 29.38
C ASN A 351 12.94 -33.49 29.62
N LEU A 352 14.14 -33.55 29.02
CA LEU A 352 15.10 -34.65 29.25
C LEU A 352 15.67 -34.66 30.66
N GLY A 353 15.57 -33.58 31.42
CA GLY A 353 15.98 -33.55 32.83
C GLY A 353 15.24 -34.56 33.70
N ARG A 354 14.09 -35.12 33.28
CA ARG A 354 13.41 -36.22 33.99
C ARG A 354 13.84 -37.61 33.52
N PHE A 355 14.52 -37.69 32.38
CA PHE A 355 14.93 -38.94 31.73
C PHE A 355 15.60 -39.89 32.71
N ALA A 356 16.57 -39.44 33.52
CA ALA A 356 17.27 -40.31 34.47
C ALA A 356 16.36 -41.01 35.48
N ALA A 357 15.31 -40.34 35.96
CA ALA A 357 14.35 -40.92 36.90
C ALA A 357 13.38 -41.86 36.19
N ASP A 358 12.85 -41.44 35.05
CA ASP A 358 11.89 -42.21 34.26
C ASP A 358 12.53 -43.48 33.69
N TYR A 359 13.75 -43.38 33.20
CA TYR A 359 14.57 -44.49 32.73
C TYR A 359 14.81 -45.52 33.84
N LYS A 360 15.27 -45.09 35.03
CA LYS A 360 15.45 -46.01 36.17
C LYS A 360 14.15 -46.72 36.57
N LYS A 361 13.03 -45.99 36.57
CA LYS A 361 11.71 -46.56 36.86
C LYS A 361 11.28 -47.56 35.77
N GLY A 362 11.52 -47.24 34.49
CA GLY A 362 11.26 -48.12 33.36
C GLY A 362 12.04 -49.43 33.44
N ILE A 363 13.35 -49.35 33.70
CA ILE A 363 14.21 -50.53 33.90
C ILE A 363 13.71 -51.39 35.08
N ALA A 364 13.32 -50.77 36.20
CA ALA A 364 12.78 -51.51 37.34
C ALA A 364 11.45 -52.22 37.00
N SER A 365 10.55 -51.56 36.27
CA SER A 365 9.29 -52.14 35.81
C SER A 365 9.52 -53.32 34.85
N ALA A 366 10.40 -53.16 33.86
CA ALA A 366 10.78 -54.22 32.93
C ALA A 366 11.36 -55.44 33.66
N GLN A 367 12.23 -55.20 34.65
CA GLN A 367 12.77 -56.28 35.49
C GLN A 367 11.68 -57.01 36.30
N GLN A 368 10.68 -56.29 36.81
CA GLN A 368 9.54 -56.90 37.50
C GLN A 368 8.70 -57.79 36.57
N GLN A 369 8.48 -57.36 35.33
CA GLN A 369 7.78 -58.15 34.31
C GLN A 369 8.54 -59.44 33.98
N ILE A 370 9.86 -59.35 33.75
CA ILE A 370 10.73 -60.54 33.58
C ILE A 370 10.61 -61.48 34.78
N ASN A 371 10.68 -60.96 36.00
CA ASN A 371 10.57 -61.78 37.21
C ASN A 371 9.20 -62.48 37.33
N SER A 372 8.13 -61.84 36.86
CA SER A 372 6.80 -62.44 36.80
C SER A 372 6.75 -63.62 35.81
N LEU A 373 7.34 -63.47 34.63
CA LEU A 373 7.45 -64.54 33.63
C LEU A 373 8.35 -65.70 34.13
N LYS A 374 9.46 -65.39 34.80
CA LYS A 374 10.32 -66.41 35.45
C LYS A 374 9.57 -67.21 36.50
N LYS A 375 8.73 -66.56 37.32
CA LYS A 375 7.86 -67.26 38.30
C LYS A 375 6.87 -68.22 37.61
N LYS A 376 6.43 -67.86 36.40
CA LYS A 376 5.60 -68.73 35.54
C LYS A 376 6.42 -69.77 34.76
N LYS A 377 7.75 -69.86 34.99
CA LYS A 377 8.70 -70.77 34.32
C LYS A 377 8.78 -70.57 32.79
N ILE A 378 8.50 -69.36 32.31
CA ILE A 378 8.67 -68.99 30.89
C ILE A 378 10.13 -68.61 30.66
N ASN A 379 10.70 -68.98 29.50
CA ASN A 379 12.07 -68.61 29.14
C ASN A 379 12.14 -67.09 28.83
N THR A 380 12.96 -66.36 29.58
CA THR A 380 13.09 -64.90 29.46
C THR A 380 14.46 -64.43 28.94
N ALA A 381 15.29 -65.34 28.40
CA ALA A 381 16.67 -65.01 28.03
C ALA A 381 16.77 -63.80 27.07
N GLU A 382 15.93 -63.75 26.04
CA GLU A 382 15.89 -62.64 25.07
C GLU A 382 15.45 -61.32 25.71
N LEU A 383 14.45 -61.34 26.60
CA LEU A 383 14.02 -60.14 27.33
C LEU A 383 15.13 -59.58 28.24
N GLU A 384 15.93 -60.47 28.84
CA GLU A 384 17.07 -60.06 29.66
C GLU A 384 18.18 -59.44 28.81
N ASP A 385 18.42 -59.97 27.61
CA ASP A 385 19.37 -59.38 26.66
C ASP A 385 18.92 -57.98 26.19
N ILE A 386 17.67 -57.85 25.74
CA ILE A 386 17.09 -56.55 25.33
C ILE A 386 17.16 -55.55 26.49
N LEU A 387 16.85 -55.98 27.72
CA LEU A 387 16.96 -55.13 28.90
C LEU A 387 18.42 -54.70 29.17
N ASN A 388 19.41 -55.57 28.95
CA ASN A 388 20.82 -55.23 29.11
C ASN A 388 21.32 -54.26 28.02
N ARG A 389 20.89 -54.44 26.77
CA ARG A 389 21.12 -53.48 25.67
C ARG A 389 20.49 -52.13 26.00
N THR A 390 19.26 -52.13 26.49
CA THR A 390 18.54 -50.93 26.97
C THR A 390 19.29 -50.25 28.12
N LYS A 391 19.82 -51.04 29.06
CA LYS A 391 20.63 -50.52 30.18
C LYS A 391 21.90 -49.82 29.68
N THR A 392 22.55 -50.43 28.71
CA THR A 392 23.80 -49.90 28.13
C THR A 392 23.52 -48.58 27.40
N LYS A 393 22.56 -48.59 26.47
CA LYS A 393 22.19 -47.39 25.70
C LYS A 393 21.62 -46.28 26.58
N GLY A 394 20.84 -46.60 27.60
CA GLY A 394 20.31 -45.60 28.52
C GLY A 394 21.40 -44.94 29.36
N ASN A 395 22.44 -45.68 29.72
CA ASN A 395 23.60 -45.10 30.40
C ASN A 395 24.46 -44.25 29.46
N GLU A 396 24.58 -44.61 28.18
CA GLU A 396 25.21 -43.76 27.16
C GLU A 396 24.48 -42.42 27.02
N VAL A 397 23.15 -42.43 26.90
CA VAL A 397 22.34 -41.19 26.87
C VAL A 397 22.52 -40.36 28.15
N LEU A 398 22.57 -41.00 29.32
CA LEU A 398 22.85 -40.30 30.58
C LEU A 398 24.24 -39.66 30.62
N ALA A 399 25.23 -40.29 30.00
CA ALA A 399 26.57 -39.73 29.90
C ALA A 399 26.59 -38.53 28.92
N LEU A 400 25.92 -38.66 27.77
CA LEU A 400 25.79 -37.59 26.77
C LEU A 400 25.11 -36.35 27.34
N LEU A 401 24.04 -36.53 28.14
CA LEU A 401 23.36 -35.41 28.82
C LEU A 401 24.25 -34.62 29.79
N LYS A 402 25.35 -35.21 30.26
CA LYS A 402 26.33 -34.59 31.17
C LYS A 402 27.60 -34.13 30.46
N ALA A 403 27.74 -34.45 29.17
CA ALA A 403 28.92 -34.11 28.39
C ALA A 403 29.04 -32.59 28.18
N LYS A 404 30.27 -32.13 27.95
CA LYS A 404 30.58 -30.73 27.66
C LYS A 404 31.57 -30.66 26.49
N PRO A 405 31.24 -30.01 25.35
CA PRO A 405 29.93 -29.44 25.02
C PRO A 405 28.85 -30.52 24.88
N LEU A 406 27.60 -30.07 24.92
CA LEU A 406 26.46 -30.96 24.79
C LEU A 406 26.25 -31.30 23.31
N ASP A 407 26.19 -32.59 22.99
CA ASP A 407 26.00 -33.08 21.63
C ASP A 407 24.53 -33.44 21.44
N GLU A 408 23.77 -32.48 20.91
CA GLU A 408 22.31 -32.62 20.73
C GLU A 408 21.95 -33.74 19.74
N GLU A 409 22.76 -33.92 18.70
CA GLU A 409 22.54 -34.93 17.66
C GLU A 409 22.74 -36.33 18.24
N ALA A 410 23.85 -36.55 18.95
CA ALA A 410 24.12 -37.83 19.61
C ALA A 410 23.06 -38.19 20.67
N ILE A 411 22.51 -37.20 21.38
CA ILE A 411 21.43 -37.43 22.35
C ILE A 411 20.15 -37.90 21.64
N VAL A 412 19.79 -37.27 20.52
CA VAL A 412 18.61 -37.67 19.73
C VAL A 412 18.78 -39.09 19.21
N ASP A 413 19.92 -39.41 18.60
CA ASP A 413 20.22 -40.76 18.09
C ASP A 413 20.13 -41.82 19.21
N GLY A 414 20.67 -41.50 20.39
CA GLY A 414 20.59 -42.38 21.54
C GLY A 414 19.15 -42.59 22.05
N LEU A 415 18.30 -41.57 21.99
CA LEU A 415 16.88 -41.66 22.35
C LEU A 415 16.07 -42.47 21.32
N GLU A 416 16.38 -42.33 20.03
CA GLU A 416 15.76 -43.15 18.97
C GLU A 416 16.11 -44.63 19.16
N ALA A 417 17.39 -44.95 19.38
CA ALA A 417 17.83 -46.32 19.67
C ALA A 417 17.16 -46.91 20.93
N LEU A 418 16.94 -46.09 21.96
CA LEU A 418 16.19 -46.52 23.15
C LEU A 418 14.71 -46.77 22.87
N SER A 419 14.10 -45.98 21.99
CA SER A 419 12.71 -46.16 21.56
C SER A 419 12.56 -47.49 20.81
N GLU A 420 13.48 -47.81 19.92
CA GLU A 420 13.52 -49.10 19.21
C GLU A 420 13.64 -50.27 20.18
N LEU A 421 14.59 -50.23 21.12
CA LEU A 421 14.78 -51.27 22.14
C LEU A 421 13.55 -51.44 23.05
N ARG A 422 12.86 -50.34 23.37
CA ARG A 422 11.61 -50.39 24.13
C ARG A 422 10.50 -51.11 23.36
N ASN A 423 10.39 -50.87 22.05
CA ASN A 423 9.41 -51.56 21.21
C ASN A 423 9.75 -53.05 21.09
N GLU A 424 11.03 -53.39 20.83
CA GLU A 424 11.53 -54.77 20.80
C GLU A 424 11.22 -55.50 22.12
N PHE A 425 11.41 -54.84 23.26
CA PHE A 425 11.06 -55.38 24.57
C PHE A 425 9.55 -55.63 24.71
N GLY A 426 8.72 -54.68 24.27
CA GLY A 426 7.26 -54.78 24.32
C GLY A 426 6.74 -55.95 23.47
N ASP A 427 7.19 -56.03 22.22
CA ASP A 427 6.81 -57.08 21.28
C ASP A 427 7.19 -58.47 21.82
N LYS A 428 8.41 -58.61 22.36
CA LYS A 428 8.85 -59.87 22.96
C LYS A 428 8.12 -60.21 24.26
N LEU A 429 7.77 -59.19 25.06
CA LEU A 429 7.00 -59.39 26.29
C LEU A 429 5.61 -59.89 25.97
N ASP A 430 4.96 -59.36 24.94
CA ASP A 430 3.64 -59.79 24.49
C ASP A 430 3.67 -61.19 23.87
N GLU A 431 4.71 -61.52 23.09
CA GLU A 431 4.95 -62.87 22.57
C GLU A 431 5.06 -63.90 23.71
N LEU A 432 5.88 -63.61 24.73
CA LEU A 432 6.14 -64.51 25.85
C LEU A 432 5.04 -64.51 26.91
N GLY A 433 4.34 -63.40 27.06
CA GLY A 433 3.22 -63.24 28.00
C GLY A 433 1.96 -63.99 27.57
N GLY A 434 1.94 -64.47 26.32
CA GLY A 434 0.73 -64.92 25.64
C GLY A 434 -0.16 -63.70 25.46
N GLY A 435 0.03 -62.97 24.35
CA GLY A 435 -0.68 -61.73 24.02
C GLY A 435 -2.10 -61.77 24.56
N ALA A 436 -2.45 -60.79 25.39
CA ALA A 436 -3.57 -60.84 26.32
C ALA A 436 -4.72 -61.72 25.80
N ALA A 437 -4.92 -62.88 26.43
CA ALA A 437 -6.06 -63.75 26.11
C ALA A 437 -7.30 -62.86 26.10
N MET A 438 -7.84 -62.64 24.91
CA MET A 438 -8.91 -61.66 24.77
C MET A 438 -10.10 -62.18 25.59
N PRO A 439 -10.91 -61.33 26.23
CA PRO A 439 -11.89 -61.78 27.23
C PRO A 439 -12.85 -62.89 26.75
N TRP A 440 -12.99 -63.06 25.43
CA TRP A 440 -13.79 -64.12 24.81
C TRP A 440 -13.10 -65.50 24.69
N GLU A 441 -11.79 -65.62 24.91
CA GLU A 441 -11.04 -66.88 24.80
C GLU A 441 -11.15 -67.76 26.06
N GLN A 442 -11.54 -67.19 27.20
CA GLN A 442 -11.92 -67.95 28.39
C GLN A 442 -13.41 -68.30 28.32
N GLY A 443 -13.77 -69.21 27.40
CA GLY A 443 -15.16 -69.56 27.10
C GLY A 443 -16.00 -69.94 28.34
N LYS A 444 -17.29 -69.54 28.34
CA LYS A 444 -18.45 -69.84 29.24
C LYS A 444 -18.25 -69.93 30.78
N GLN A 445 -17.05 -70.09 31.33
CA GLN A 445 -16.77 -70.29 32.75
C GLN A 445 -16.43 -68.99 33.49
N GLN A 446 -16.28 -67.87 32.79
CA GLN A 446 -16.07 -66.55 33.42
C GLN A 446 -17.36 -65.92 33.98
N PHE A 447 -18.53 -66.34 33.53
CA PHE A 447 -19.79 -65.94 34.16
C PHE A 447 -20.03 -66.86 35.34
N GLN A 448 -19.61 -66.46 36.54
CA GLN A 448 -20.25 -67.01 37.74
C GLN A 448 -21.75 -66.76 37.60
N ALA A 449 -22.57 -67.81 37.68
CA ALA A 449 -24.01 -67.66 37.73
C ALA A 449 -24.31 -66.63 38.83
N ILE A 450 -24.99 -65.53 38.47
CA ILE A 450 -25.33 -64.47 39.42
C ILE A 450 -26.12 -65.14 40.54
N GLN A 451 -25.48 -65.35 41.69
CA GLN A 451 -26.18 -65.78 42.89
C GLN A 451 -26.93 -64.56 43.41
N LEU A 452 -28.21 -64.47 43.03
CA LEU A 452 -29.11 -63.49 43.59
C LEU A 452 -29.15 -63.65 45.13
N PRO A 453 -29.02 -62.57 45.92
CA PRO A 453 -29.18 -62.62 47.36
C PRO A 453 -30.47 -63.33 47.76
N LYS A 454 -30.47 -64.07 48.88
CA LYS A 454 -31.63 -64.84 49.34
C LYS A 454 -32.88 -63.97 49.50
N GLU A 455 -32.70 -62.70 49.86
CA GLU A 455 -33.75 -61.70 49.98
C GLU A 455 -34.42 -61.44 48.62
N PHE A 456 -33.66 -61.43 47.53
CA PHE A 456 -34.16 -61.21 46.17
C PHE A 456 -34.87 -62.45 45.61
N GLN A 457 -34.39 -63.65 45.96
CA GLN A 457 -35.08 -64.91 45.63
C GLN A 457 -36.44 -65.01 46.35
N GLN A 458 -36.49 -64.64 47.63
CA GLN A 458 -37.75 -64.59 48.40
C GLN A 458 -38.71 -63.52 47.86
N PHE A 459 -38.21 -62.36 47.46
CA PHE A 459 -39.02 -61.31 46.83
C PHE A 459 -39.63 -61.76 45.48
N SER A 460 -38.86 -62.48 44.65
CA SER A 460 -39.35 -63.02 43.37
C SER A 460 -40.46 -64.07 43.56
N GLN A 461 -40.35 -64.91 44.60
CA GLN A 461 -41.39 -65.90 44.93
C GLN A 461 -42.65 -65.22 45.50
N GLN A 462 -42.50 -64.17 46.31
CA GLN A 462 -43.65 -63.39 46.79
C GLN A 462 -44.37 -62.62 45.67
N LEU A 463 -43.65 -62.19 44.63
CA LEU A 463 -44.25 -61.56 43.45
C LEU A 463 -44.99 -62.56 42.54
N GLN A 464 -44.52 -63.80 42.43
CA GLN A 464 -45.23 -64.85 41.70
C GLN A 464 -46.51 -65.33 42.40
N VAL A 465 -46.56 -65.29 43.74
CA VAL A 465 -47.76 -65.67 44.51
C VAL A 465 -48.84 -64.57 44.52
N LYS A 466 -48.50 -63.32 44.13
CA LYS A 466 -49.42 -62.17 44.13
C LYS A 466 -49.93 -61.73 42.76
N GLN A 467 -49.61 -62.43 41.67
CA GLN A 467 -50.33 -62.23 40.41
C GLN A 467 -51.68 -62.98 40.48
N PRO A 468 -52.83 -62.28 40.54
CA PRO A 468 -54.11 -62.95 40.38
C PRO A 468 -54.16 -63.59 38.99
N ALA A 469 -54.54 -64.86 38.95
CA ALA A 469 -54.76 -65.61 37.72
C ALA A 469 -55.72 -64.81 36.82
N GLN A 470 -55.19 -64.23 35.74
CA GLN A 470 -56.02 -63.74 34.65
C GLN A 470 -56.64 -64.98 34.00
N GLN A 471 -57.93 -65.17 34.29
CA GLN A 471 -58.77 -66.15 33.61
C GLN A 471 -58.73 -65.87 32.09
N PRO A 472 -58.54 -66.91 31.26
CA PRO A 472 -58.66 -66.76 29.82
C PRO A 472 -60.12 -66.50 29.46
N ALA A 473 -60.38 -65.41 28.73
CA ALA A 473 -61.64 -65.19 28.05
C ALA A 473 -61.80 -66.27 26.97
N GLN A 474 -62.84 -67.10 27.09
CA GLN A 474 -63.32 -67.99 26.04
C GLN A 474 -64.29 -67.21 25.12
N GLU A 475 -64.26 -67.59 23.84
CA GLU A 475 -65.28 -67.26 22.82
C GLU A 475 -66.68 -67.71 23.24
#